data_AF-A0A946P3Q6-F1
#
_entry.id   AF-A0A946P3Q6-F1
#
_cell.length_a   1.000
_cell.length_b   1.000
_cell.length_c   1.000
_cell.angle_alpha   90.00
_cell.angle_beta   90.00
_cell.angle_gamma   90.00
#
_symmetry.space_group_name_H-M   'P 1'
#
loop_
_entity.id
_entity.type
_entity.pdbx_description
1 polymer ?
#
loop_
_entity_poly.entity_id
_entity_poly.type
_entity_poly.pdbx_seq_one_letter_code
_entity_poly.pdbx_strand_id
1 'polypeptide(L)'
;YLEGGWNEYDYNISDHRPVAISFNLNSATIGDLNYDYSVDILDIVILINHLLDIEAIELESADLNNDGVVNILDIVVLVNIIL
;
A
#
# COMPACT_ATOMS: atom_id res chain seq x y z
N TYR A 1 -4.35 31.48 41.99
CA TYR A 1 -3.10 31.90 41.35
C TYR A 1 -2.08 30.80 41.62
N LEU A 2 -1.40 30.29 40.59
CA LEU A 2 -0.36 29.27 40.76
C LEU A 2 0.78 29.89 41.56
N GLU A 3 1.04 29.36 42.77
CA GLU A 3 2.00 29.96 43.71
C GLU A 3 3.46 29.82 43.23
N GLY A 4 3.78 28.87 42.35
CA GLY A 4 5.12 28.64 41.79
C GLY A 4 5.40 29.27 40.42
N GLY A 5 4.47 30.07 39.88
CA GLY A 5 4.66 30.77 38.60
C GLY A 5 4.65 29.87 37.36
N TRP A 6 5.10 30.40 36.20
CA TRP A 6 5.08 29.71 34.91
C TRP A 6 5.85 28.38 34.88
N ASN A 7 6.83 28.22 35.78
CA ASN A 7 7.61 26.99 35.89
C ASN A 7 6.78 25.82 36.44
N GLU A 8 5.76 26.09 37.25
CA GLU A 8 4.84 25.07 37.79
C GLU A 8 3.81 24.61 36.75
N TYR A 9 3.56 25.42 35.72
CA TYR A 9 2.63 25.10 34.63
C TYR A 9 3.11 23.88 33.85
N ASP A 10 4.41 23.81 33.51
CA ASP A 10 4.95 22.70 32.73
C ASP A 10 4.98 21.35 33.48
N TYR A 11 5.03 21.37 34.82
CA TYR A 11 5.00 20.14 35.65
C TYR A 11 3.57 19.67 35.99
N ASN A 12 2.57 20.55 35.94
CA ASN A 12 1.18 20.23 36.33
C ASN A 12 0.24 19.98 35.13
N ILE A 13 0.72 20.15 33.90
CA ILE A 13 -0.04 19.79 32.70
C ILE A 13 0.06 18.27 32.54
N SER A 14 -1.06 17.59 32.73
CA SER A 14 -1.24 16.18 32.39
C SER A 14 -0.63 15.89 31.01
N ASP A 15 0.09 14.77 30.94
CA ASP A 15 0.55 14.03 29.76
C ASP A 15 -0.45 13.86 28.60
N HIS A 16 -1.71 14.28 28.76
CA HIS A 16 -2.71 14.39 27.70
C HIS A 16 -2.46 15.51 26.68
N ARG A 17 -1.20 15.71 26.24
CA ARG A 17 -0.98 16.45 25.00
C ARG A 17 -1.47 15.56 23.85
N PRO A 18 -2.40 16.02 23.00
CA PRO A 18 -2.84 15.23 21.87
C PRO A 18 -1.65 14.95 20.95
N VAL A 19 -1.39 13.67 20.71
CA VAL A 19 -0.43 13.21 19.70
C VAL A 19 -1.16 13.14 18.38
N ALA A 20 -0.73 13.93 17.41
CA ALA A 20 -1.19 13.79 16.03
C ALA A 20 -0.49 12.57 15.41
N ILE A 21 -1.28 11.59 14.97
CA ILE A 21 -0.81 10.43 14.20
C ILE A 21 -1.20 10.69 12.74
N SER A 22 -0.23 10.61 11.84
CA SER A 22 -0.47 10.64 10.39
C SER A 22 -0.49 9.21 9.86
N PHE A 23 -1.57 8.84 9.18
CA PHE A 23 -1.63 7.59 8.43
C PHE A 23 -1.37 7.91 6.96
N ASN A 24 -0.29 7.35 6.42
CA ASN A 24 -0.10 7.31 4.99
C ASN A 24 -0.85 6.07 4.46
N LEU A 25 -2.05 6.30 3.93
CA LEU A 25 -2.82 5.29 3.22
C LEU A 25 -2.50 5.46 1.73
N ASN A 26 -1.33 5.00 1.30
CA ASN A 26 -1.07 4.85 -0.13
C ASN A 26 -2.13 3.87 -0.66
N SER A 27 -3.02 4.38 -1.52
CA SER A 27 -3.97 3.53 -2.23
C SER A 27 -3.16 2.75 -3.26
N ALA A 28 -2.97 1.45 -3.03
CA ALA A 28 -2.48 0.57 -4.09
C ALA A 28 -3.47 0.64 -5.26
N THR A 29 -2.97 0.93 -6.45
CA THR A 29 -3.72 0.85 -7.70
C THR A 29 -3.85 -0.62 -8.06
N ILE A 30 -5.09 -1.11 -8.19
CA ILE A 30 -5.33 -2.50 -8.57
C ILE A 30 -4.72 -2.73 -9.96
N GLY A 31 -3.84 -3.73 -10.07
CA GLY A 31 -3.15 -4.06 -11.32
C GLY A 31 -1.81 -3.36 -11.53
N ASP A 32 -1.41 -2.44 -10.65
CA ASP A 32 -0.06 -1.84 -10.65
C ASP A 32 0.89 -2.78 -9.88
N LEU A 33 1.69 -3.54 -10.63
CA LEU A 33 2.58 -4.57 -10.08
C LEU A 33 4.02 -4.07 -9.94
N ASN A 34 4.37 -2.93 -10.54
CA ASN A 34 5.69 -2.31 -10.44
C ASN A 34 5.74 -1.09 -9.50
N TYR A 35 4.59 -0.67 -8.97
CA TYR A 35 4.39 0.47 -8.09
C TYR A 35 4.78 1.82 -8.71
N ASP A 36 4.59 1.98 -10.02
CA ASP A 36 4.87 3.23 -10.74
C ASP A 36 3.65 4.16 -10.90
N TYR A 37 2.51 3.77 -10.31
CA TYR A 37 1.21 4.46 -10.34
C TYR A 37 0.51 4.44 -11.69
N SER A 38 0.99 3.64 -12.65
CA SER A 38 0.33 3.37 -13.92
C SER A 38 -0.08 1.91 -13.97
N VAL A 39 -1.13 1.61 -14.74
CA VAL A 39 -1.50 0.23 -15.07
C VAL A 39 -1.38 0.08 -16.57
N ASP A 40 -0.34 -0.60 -17.02
CA ASP A 40 -0.02 -0.72 -18.44
C ASP A 40 0.58 -2.10 -18.82
N ILE A 41 1.16 -2.17 -20.02
CA ILE A 41 1.72 -3.41 -20.56
C ILE A 41 2.88 -3.95 -19.71
N LEU A 42 3.59 -3.09 -18.96
CA LEU A 42 4.69 -3.49 -18.11
C LEU A 42 4.22 -4.36 -16.93
N ASP A 43 3.04 -4.08 -16.37
CA ASP A 43 2.43 -4.91 -15.33
C ASP A 43 2.09 -6.31 -15.86
N ILE A 44 1.60 -6.40 -17.11
CA ILE A 44 1.35 -7.70 -17.76
C ILE A 44 2.65 -8.50 -17.90
N VAL A 45 3.74 -7.85 -18.31
CA VAL A 45 5.04 -8.51 -18.46
C VAL A 45 5.53 -9.04 -17.12
N ILE A 46 5.36 -8.28 -16.04
CA ILE A 46 5.72 -8.72 -14.68
C ILE A 46 4.91 -9.94 -14.26
N LEU A 47 3.59 -9.92 -14.50
CA LEU A 47 2.71 -11.05 -14.18
C LEU A 47 3.08 -12.31 -14.97
N ILE A 48 3.42 -12.18 -16.25
CA ILE A 48 3.89 -13.31 -17.07
C ILE A 48 5.23 -13.85 -16.56
N ASN A 49 6.17 -12.97 -16.21
CA ASN A 49 7.47 -13.39 -15.68
C ASN A 49 7.33 -14.15 -14.36
N HIS A 50 6.40 -13.72 -13.50
CA HIS A 50 6.03 -14.43 -12.29
C HIS A 50 5.47 -15.84 -12.58
N LEU A 51 4.54 -15.96 -13.54
CA LEU A 51 3.97 -17.26 -13.93
C LEU A 51 4.99 -18.23 -14.54
N LEU A 52 6.04 -17.70 -15.17
CA LEU A 52 7.11 -18.49 -15.77
C LEU A 52 8.24 -18.82 -14.79
N ASP A 53 8.15 -18.37 -13.53
CA ASP A 53 9.18 -18.53 -12.48
C ASP A 53 10.57 -18.04 -12.95
N ILE A 54 10.58 -17.02 -13.83
CA ILE A 54 11.81 -16.45 -14.39
C ILE A 54 12.50 -15.57 -13.34
N GLU A 55 11.71 -14.93 -12.48
CA GLU A 55 12.16 -14.25 -11.28
C GLU A 55 11.13 -14.56 -10.20
N ALA A 56 11.57 -15.18 -9.09
CA ALA A 56 10.72 -15.48 -7.92
C ALA A 56 10.39 -14.18 -7.17
N ILE A 57 9.65 -13.30 -7.83
CA ILE A 57 9.08 -12.08 -7.27
C ILE A 57 7.77 -12.50 -6.64
N GLU A 58 7.67 -12.42 -5.31
CA GLU A 58 6.38 -12.54 -4.63
C GLU A 58 5.54 -11.31 -4.97
N LEU A 59 4.42 -11.52 -5.66
CA LEU A 59 3.46 -10.49 -5.99
C LEU A 59 2.20 -10.70 -5.13
N GLU A 60 2.16 -10.10 -3.95
CA GLU A 60 1.02 -10.20 -3.02
C GLU A 60 -0.30 -9.66 -3.61
N SER A 61 -0.23 -8.88 -4.69
CA SER A 61 -1.37 -8.25 -5.38
C SER A 61 -1.61 -8.79 -6.80
N ALA A 62 -1.02 -9.93 -7.16
CA ALA A 62 -1.18 -10.52 -8.49
C ALA A 62 -2.46 -11.35 -8.68
N ASP A 63 -3.12 -11.76 -7.60
CA ASP A 63 -4.45 -12.38 -7.64
C ASP A 63 -5.51 -11.28 -7.83
N LEU A 64 -5.83 -11.00 -9.09
CA LEU A 64 -6.72 -9.91 -9.48
C LEU A 64 -8.19 -10.35 -9.51
N ASN A 65 -8.46 -11.65 -9.57
CA ASN A 65 -9.81 -12.20 -9.53
C ASN A 65 -10.24 -12.69 -8.13
N ASN A 66 -9.32 -12.69 -7.14
CA ASN A 66 -9.49 -13.14 -5.76
C ASN A 66 -9.91 -14.61 -5.63
N ASP A 67 -9.43 -15.49 -6.51
CA ASP A 67 -9.67 -16.93 -6.44
C ASP A 67 -8.62 -17.71 -5.62
N GLY A 68 -7.57 -17.01 -5.16
CA GLY A 68 -6.47 -17.56 -4.39
C GLY A 68 -5.35 -18.18 -5.22
N VAL A 69 -5.40 -18.09 -6.55
CA VAL A 69 -4.42 -18.70 -7.48
C VAL A 69 -4.03 -17.72 -8.58
N VAL A 70 -2.78 -17.25 -8.55
CA VAL A 70 -2.23 -16.42 -9.63
C VAL A 70 -2.04 -17.26 -10.90
N ASN A 71 -2.80 -16.95 -11.95
CA ASN A 71 -2.78 -17.67 -13.22
C ASN A 71 -3.17 -16.80 -14.42
N ILE A 72 -3.43 -17.41 -15.58
CA ILE A 72 -3.80 -16.71 -16.82
C ILE A 72 -5.09 -15.90 -16.70
N LEU A 73 -5.98 -16.25 -15.76
CA LEU A 73 -7.21 -15.50 -15.50
C LEU A 73 -6.91 -14.11 -14.94
N ASP A 74 -5.88 -13.94 -14.12
CA ASP A 74 -5.45 -12.62 -13.62
C ASP A 74 -4.95 -11.73 -14.74
N ILE A 75 -4.21 -12.30 -15.71
CA ILE A 75 -3.79 -11.58 -16.92
C ILE A 75 -5.01 -11.09 -17.71
N VAL A 76 -6.05 -11.92 -17.83
CA VAL A 76 -7.28 -11.51 -18.53
C VAL A 76 -7.96 -10.35 -17.80
N VAL A 77 -8.00 -10.37 -16.46
CA VAL A 77 -8.50 -9.23 -15.67
C VAL A 77 -7.64 -7.99 -15.91
N LEU A 78 -6.31 -8.12 -15.87
CA LEU A 78 -5.39 -7.01 -16.08
C LEU A 78 -5.54 -6.35 -17.46
N VAL A 79 -5.69 -7.16 -18.53
CA VAL A 79 -5.97 -6.65 -19.87
C VAL A 79 -7.28 -5.87 -19.91
N ASN A 80 -8.31 -6.32 -19.20
CA ASN A 80 -9.59 -5.60 -19.13
C ASN A 80 -9.50 -4.28 -18.33
N ILE A 81 -8.53 -4.15 -17.41
CA ILE A 81 -8.28 -2.90 -16.68
C ILE A 81 -7.61 -1.86 -17.60
N ILE A 82 -6.78 -2.30 -18.54
CA ILE A 82 -6.00 -1.44 -19.44
C ILE A 82 -6.82 -0.89 -20.62
N LEU A 83 -7.88 -1.58 -21.05
CA LEU A 83 -8.74 -1.23 -22.20
C LEU A 83 -9.82 -0.19 -21.87
#